data_AF-A0A947RRF7-F1
#
_entry.id   AF-A0A947RRF7-F1
#
_cell.length_a   1.000
_cell.length_b   1.000
_cell.length_c   1.000
_cell.angle_alpha   90.00
_cell.angle_beta   90.00
_cell.angle_gamma   90.00
#
_symmetry.space_group_name_H-M   'P 1'
#
loop_
_entity.id
_entity.type
_entity.pdbx_description
1 polymer ?
#
loop_
_entity_poly.entity_id
_entity_poly.type
_entity_poly.pdbx_seq_one_letter_code
_entity_poly.pdbx_strand_id
1 'polypeptide(L)'
;MAEKQRFEFIDQFRGLVGVMMALGHSNYYFNSVWLSLDPLDPFFGTAGQFWLRYMGYLCAPGFLMMNGAMVYYAYWRRIKNGVRDGRARWDFVQRGLFLIAVQLVWVNASWSGFTRLRLDHFGIIATIGASMLLLILMVRWRWQWRLAAAAALFAVHLLLLRIPYDHASWTHIPMQLFVDAGDYNKYPIIPWFALAVGGSVMAHFWFEAWRDNATRANRSMLIGAVLVLAAWGVRWWAAATATSSPTANS
;
A
#
# COMPACT_ATOMS: atom_id res chain seq x y z
N MET A 1 15.69 -1.84 33.43
CA MET A 1 14.59 -2.06 32.46
C MET A 1 14.91 -1.24 31.23
N ALA A 2 15.12 -1.85 30.06
CA ALA A 2 15.39 -1.09 28.84
C ALA A 2 14.17 -0.22 28.54
N GLU A 3 14.35 1.10 28.62
CA GLU A 3 13.30 2.08 28.36
C GLU A 3 12.61 1.75 27.03
N LYS A 4 11.28 1.67 27.04
CA LYS A 4 10.49 1.33 25.86
C LYS A 4 10.57 2.52 24.91
N GLN A 5 11.62 2.56 24.09
CA GLN A 5 11.80 3.59 23.06
C GLN A 5 10.57 3.58 22.16
N ARG A 6 9.70 4.58 22.36
CA ARG A 6 8.43 4.75 21.67
C ARG A 6 8.58 5.98 20.80
N PHE A 7 8.37 5.81 19.51
CA PHE A 7 8.50 6.90 18.55
C PHE A 7 7.14 7.56 18.37
N GLU A 8 6.99 8.77 18.93
CA GLU A 8 5.73 9.50 18.89
C GLU A 8 5.25 9.78 17.46
N PHE A 9 6.17 10.12 16.55
CA PHE A 9 5.84 10.37 15.14
C PHE A 9 5.20 9.16 14.44
N ILE A 10 5.55 7.93 14.84
CA ILE A 10 4.96 6.72 14.26
C ILE A 10 3.49 6.62 14.69
N ASP A 11 3.22 6.88 15.97
CA ASP A 11 1.87 6.85 16.51
C ASP A 11 1.01 7.98 15.92
N GLN A 12 1.57 9.19 15.77
CA GLN A 12 0.90 10.32 15.11
C GLN A 12 0.57 10.01 13.64
N PHE A 13 1.51 9.47 12.87
CA PHE A 13 1.26 9.11 11.47
C PHE A 13 0.21 7.99 11.35
N ARG A 14 0.26 6.97 12.21
CA ARG A 14 -0.76 5.91 12.24
C ARG A 14 -2.14 6.47 12.57
N GLY A 15 -2.22 7.41 13.50
CA GLY A 15 -3.45 8.14 13.82
C GLY A 15 -3.98 8.91 12.63
N LEU A 16 -3.11 9.68 11.95
CA LEU A 16 -3.46 10.46 10.76
C LEU A 16 -4.03 9.56 9.65
N VAL A 17 -3.33 8.48 9.29
CA VAL A 17 -3.79 7.55 8.26
C VAL A 17 -5.10 6.87 8.67
N GLY A 18 -5.27 6.53 9.95
CA GLY A 18 -6.52 5.99 10.50
C GLY A 18 -7.69 6.97 10.39
N VAL A 19 -7.47 8.25 10.65
CA VAL A 19 -8.49 9.31 10.47
C VAL A 19 -8.85 9.46 8.99
N MET A 20 -7.87 9.47 8.09
CA MET A 20 -8.12 9.51 6.64
C MET A 20 -8.95 8.31 6.14
N MET A 21 -8.64 7.11 6.66
CA MET A 21 -9.41 5.90 6.37
C MET A 21 -10.86 6.01 6.84
N ALA A 22 -11.06 6.43 8.09
CA ALA A 22 -12.38 6.61 8.68
C ALA A 22 -13.19 7.66 7.90
N LEU A 23 -12.56 8.78 7.55
CA LEU A 23 -13.18 9.82 6.73
C LEU A 23 -13.59 9.29 5.35
N GLY A 24 -12.73 8.52 4.69
CA GLY A 24 -13.01 7.89 3.41
C GLY A 24 -14.19 6.92 3.46
N HIS A 25 -14.25 6.06 4.48
CA HIS A 25 -15.37 5.13 4.67
C HIS A 25 -16.66 5.84 5.09
N SER A 26 -16.60 6.83 5.97
CA SER A 26 -17.76 7.66 6.31
C SER A 26 -18.32 8.35 5.07
N ASN A 27 -17.45 8.89 4.21
CA ASN A 27 -17.85 9.50 2.96
C ASN A 27 -18.58 8.49 2.05
N TYR A 28 -18.09 7.25 1.96
CA TYR A 28 -18.77 6.18 1.22
C TYR A 28 -20.21 5.91 1.71
N TYR A 29 -20.48 5.97 3.02
CA TYR A 29 -21.81 5.70 3.57
C TYR A 29 -22.74 6.91 3.57
N PHE A 30 -22.22 8.10 3.86
CA PHE A 30 -23.05 9.29 4.13
C PHE A 30 -23.18 10.26 2.96
N ASN A 31 -22.36 10.14 1.92
CA ASN A 31 -22.37 11.05 0.79
C ASN A 31 -22.96 10.36 -0.44
N SER A 32 -24.22 10.66 -0.74
CA SER A 32 -24.98 10.08 -1.86
C SER A 32 -24.37 10.38 -3.24
N VAL A 33 -23.53 11.42 -3.35
CA VAL A 33 -22.80 11.75 -4.59
C VAL A 33 -21.78 10.65 -4.95
N TRP A 34 -21.42 9.76 -4.01
CA TRP A 34 -20.58 8.58 -4.30
C TRP A 34 -21.19 7.60 -5.27
N LEU A 35 -22.52 7.53 -5.37
CA LEU A 35 -23.23 6.60 -6.24
C LEU A 35 -23.22 7.06 -7.70
N SER A 36 -22.99 8.36 -7.96
CA SER A 36 -23.06 8.96 -9.29
C SER A 36 -21.72 9.45 -9.85
N LEU A 37 -20.67 9.52 -9.03
CA LEU A 37 -19.33 9.92 -9.47
C LEU A 37 -18.53 8.72 -9.98
N ASP A 38 -17.97 8.83 -11.19
CA ASP A 38 -16.97 7.89 -11.69
C ASP A 38 -15.76 7.86 -10.73
N PRO A 39 -15.39 6.70 -10.18
CA PRO A 39 -14.23 6.56 -9.31
C PRO A 39 -12.90 7.03 -9.91
N LEU A 40 -12.80 7.07 -11.23
CA LEU A 40 -11.61 7.40 -11.99
C LEU A 40 -11.61 8.84 -12.55
N ASP A 41 -12.71 9.60 -12.41
CA ASP A 41 -12.76 10.99 -12.87
C ASP A 41 -12.02 11.90 -11.86
N PRO A 42 -10.90 12.56 -12.26
CA PRO A 42 -10.19 13.49 -11.40
C PRO A 42 -10.94 14.84 -11.24
N PHE A 43 -11.94 15.13 -12.07
CA PHE A 43 -12.69 16.39 -12.05
C PHE A 43 -13.93 16.29 -11.18
N PHE A 44 -13.76 16.55 -9.89
CA PHE A 44 -14.89 16.71 -8.98
C PHE A 44 -15.48 18.11 -9.10
N GLY A 45 -16.82 18.20 -9.14
CA GLY A 45 -17.55 19.47 -9.25
C GLY A 45 -17.32 20.45 -8.09
N THR A 46 -16.70 20.03 -6.98
CA THR A 46 -16.33 20.91 -5.86
C THR A 46 -15.00 20.49 -5.22
N ALA A 47 -14.23 21.47 -4.73
CA ALA A 47 -12.94 21.23 -4.06
C ALA A 47 -13.05 20.36 -2.80
N GLY A 48 -14.16 20.46 -2.05
CA GLY A 48 -14.40 19.62 -0.88
C GLY A 48 -14.50 18.12 -1.21
N GLN A 49 -15.20 17.78 -2.31
CA GLN A 49 -15.32 16.40 -2.78
C GLN A 49 -13.98 15.84 -3.27
N PHE A 50 -13.20 16.67 -3.98
CA PHE A 50 -11.84 16.33 -4.37
C PHE A 50 -10.98 15.94 -3.16
N TRP A 51 -10.92 16.78 -2.13
CA TRP A 51 -10.10 16.51 -0.95
C TRP A 51 -10.56 15.27 -0.18
N LEU A 52 -11.87 15.09 0.03
CA LEU A 52 -12.42 13.92 0.70
C LEU A 52 -12.07 12.61 -0.03
N ARG A 53 -12.07 12.62 -1.37
CA ARG A 53 -11.71 11.45 -2.19
C ARG A 53 -10.21 11.16 -2.12
N TYR A 54 -9.38 12.19 -2.31
CA TYR A 54 -7.93 12.04 -2.36
C TYR A 54 -7.36 11.57 -1.02
N MET A 55 -7.89 12.04 0.11
CA MET A 55 -7.46 11.59 1.43
C MET A 55 -7.69 10.08 1.62
N GLY A 56 -8.81 9.55 1.12
CA GLY A 56 -9.08 8.11 1.14
C GLY A 56 -8.09 7.31 0.29
N TYR A 57 -7.67 7.82 -0.87
CA TYR A 57 -6.70 7.15 -1.74
C TYR A 57 -5.28 7.14 -1.16
N LEU A 58 -4.88 8.18 -0.42
CA LEU A 58 -3.56 8.24 0.23
C LEU A 58 -3.43 7.29 1.43
N CYS A 59 -4.55 6.89 2.02
CA CYS A 59 -4.56 6.03 3.20
C CYS A 59 -3.97 4.64 2.92
N ALA A 60 -4.37 3.97 1.83
CA ALA A 60 -3.93 2.61 1.55
C ALA A 60 -2.40 2.53 1.32
N PRO A 61 -1.77 3.40 0.50
CA PRO A 61 -0.31 3.42 0.35
C PRO A 61 0.40 3.73 1.66
N GLY A 62 -0.14 4.66 2.44
CA GLY A 62 0.37 5.01 3.76
C GLY A 62 0.42 3.81 4.71
N PHE A 63 -0.65 3.02 4.78
CA PHE A 63 -0.68 1.81 5.62
C PHE A 63 0.34 0.77 5.20
N LEU A 64 0.54 0.52 3.90
CA LEU A 64 1.50 -0.49 3.45
C LEU A 64 2.94 -0.06 3.65
N MET A 65 3.27 1.19 3.33
CA MET A 65 4.59 1.73 3.61
C MET A 65 4.89 1.69 5.12
N MET A 66 3.92 2.08 5.95
CA MET A 66 4.05 2.02 7.41
C MET A 66 4.18 0.57 7.91
N ASN A 67 3.38 -0.36 7.39
CA ASN A 67 3.50 -1.78 7.75
C ASN A 67 4.91 -2.28 7.45
N GLY A 68 5.40 -2.07 6.22
CA GLY A 68 6.73 -2.53 5.84
C GLY A 68 7.85 -1.91 6.66
N ALA A 69 7.73 -0.64 7.01
CA ALA A 69 8.64 0.04 7.92
C ALA A 69 8.63 -0.59 9.33
N MET A 70 7.45 -0.87 9.87
CA MET A 70 7.26 -1.45 11.19
C MET A 70 7.72 -2.90 11.26
N VAL A 71 7.49 -3.69 10.20
CA VAL A 71 8.01 -5.07 10.09
C VAL A 71 9.53 -5.07 10.16
N TYR A 72 10.19 -4.21 9.37
CA TYR A 72 11.64 -4.09 9.39
C TYR A 72 12.16 -3.70 10.78
N TYR A 73 11.63 -2.62 11.36
CA TYR A 73 12.06 -2.13 12.66
C TYR A 73 11.83 -3.13 13.78
N ALA A 74 10.62 -3.71 13.86
CA ALA A 74 10.27 -4.65 14.91
C ALA A 74 11.05 -5.96 14.79
N TYR A 75 11.33 -6.43 13.56
CA TYR A 75 12.19 -7.59 13.33
C TYR A 75 13.60 -7.35 13.89
N TRP A 76 14.27 -6.26 13.46
CA TRP A 76 15.64 -5.98 13.92
C TRP A 76 15.73 -5.68 15.41
N ARG A 77 14.73 -5.04 16.00
CA ARG A 77 14.65 -4.85 17.45
C ARG A 77 14.60 -6.18 18.20
N ARG A 78 13.84 -7.17 17.70
CA ARG A 78 13.75 -8.50 18.32
C ARG A 78 15.06 -9.27 18.21
N ILE A 79 15.72 -9.20 17.05
CA ILE A 79 17.05 -9.81 16.87
C ILE A 79 18.07 -9.19 17.83
N LYS A 80 18.09 -7.86 17.97
CA LYS A 80 18.96 -7.15 18.93
C LYS A 80 18.67 -7.54 20.39
N ASN A 81 17.41 -7.86 20.70
CA ASN A 81 17.00 -8.35 22.02
C ASN A 81 17.25 -9.86 22.24
N GLY A 82 17.98 -10.53 21.34
CA GLY A 82 18.34 -11.95 21.48
C GLY A 82 17.24 -12.95 21.11
N VAL A 83 16.15 -12.51 20.46
CA VAL A 83 15.10 -13.43 20.00
C VAL A 83 15.62 -14.25 18.82
N ARG A 84 15.43 -15.58 18.86
CA ARG A 84 15.79 -16.49 17.76
C ARG A 84 15.11 -16.07 16.46
N ASP A 85 15.85 -16.04 15.35
CA ASP A 85 15.36 -15.60 14.03
C ASP A 85 14.03 -16.29 13.65
N GLY A 86 13.97 -17.62 13.77
CA GLY A 86 12.74 -18.37 13.45
C GLY A 86 11.52 -17.93 14.27
N ARG A 87 11.69 -17.61 15.57
CA ARG A 87 10.60 -17.10 16.42
C ARG A 87 10.22 -15.68 16.02
N ALA A 88 11.21 -14.83 15.77
CA ALA A 88 10.96 -13.47 15.31
C ALA A 88 10.12 -13.45 14.03
N ARG A 89 10.45 -14.30 13.04
CA ARG A 89 9.70 -14.45 11.78
C ARG A 89 8.31 -15.04 11.99
N TRP A 90 8.21 -16.09 12.80
CA TRP A 90 6.95 -16.79 13.04
C TRP A 90 5.86 -15.86 13.60
N ASP A 91 6.23 -14.96 14.51
CA ASP A 91 5.29 -13.97 15.03
C ASP A 91 4.72 -13.03 13.94
N PHE A 92 5.53 -12.67 12.93
CA PHE A 92 5.05 -11.89 11.77
C PHE A 92 4.15 -12.74 10.87
N VAL A 93 4.47 -14.02 10.71
CA VAL A 93 3.64 -14.98 9.96
C VAL A 93 2.27 -15.12 10.59
N GLN A 94 2.20 -15.34 11.91
CA GLN A 94 0.94 -15.44 12.64
C GLN A 94 0.09 -14.16 12.51
N ARG A 95 0.72 -12.99 12.64
CA ARG A 95 0.04 -11.70 12.48
C ARG A 95 -0.46 -11.48 11.06
N GLY A 96 0.34 -11.80 10.05
CA GLY A 96 -0.05 -11.70 8.64
C GLY A 96 -1.22 -12.61 8.31
N LEU A 97 -1.17 -13.87 8.74
CA LEU A 97 -2.24 -14.84 8.55
C LEU A 97 -3.53 -14.44 9.29
N PHE A 98 -3.39 -13.90 10.50
CA PHE A 98 -4.51 -13.34 11.26
C PHE A 98 -5.18 -12.19 10.52
N LEU A 99 -4.41 -11.25 9.93
CA LEU A 99 -4.98 -10.14 9.16
C LEU A 99 -5.75 -10.63 7.92
N ILE A 100 -5.23 -11.65 7.22
CA ILE A 100 -5.91 -12.26 6.08
C ILE A 100 -7.24 -12.90 6.54
N ALA A 101 -7.21 -13.68 7.62
CA ALA A 101 -8.42 -14.31 8.17
C ALA A 101 -9.46 -13.27 8.61
N VAL A 102 -9.03 -12.20 9.31
CA VAL A 102 -9.92 -11.11 9.73
C VAL A 102 -10.55 -10.40 8.55
N GLN A 103 -9.80 -10.14 7.48
CA GLN A 103 -10.36 -9.52 6.28
C GLN A 103 -11.47 -10.39 5.67
N LEU A 104 -11.18 -11.68 5.47
CA LEU A 104 -12.10 -12.60 4.80
C LEU A 104 -13.37 -12.87 5.63
N VAL A 105 -13.22 -13.06 6.95
CA VAL A 105 -14.34 -13.46 7.82
C VAL A 105 -15.06 -12.24 8.40
N TRP A 106 -14.33 -11.31 8.99
CA TRP A 106 -14.94 -10.25 9.81
C TRP A 106 -15.24 -9.00 8.98
N VAL A 107 -14.25 -8.50 8.24
CA VAL A 107 -14.39 -7.24 7.51
C VAL A 107 -15.38 -7.39 6.37
N ASN A 108 -15.27 -8.46 5.58
CA ASN A 108 -16.23 -8.71 4.50
C ASN A 108 -17.66 -8.92 5.02
N ALA A 109 -17.83 -9.58 6.18
CA ALA A 109 -19.15 -9.69 6.82
C ALA A 109 -19.69 -8.32 7.25
N SER A 110 -18.84 -7.44 7.83
CA SER A 110 -19.27 -6.12 8.31
C SER A 110 -19.82 -5.23 7.20
N TRP A 111 -19.31 -5.33 5.96
CA TRP A 111 -19.82 -4.59 4.82
C TRP A 111 -21.24 -4.99 4.41
N SER A 112 -21.68 -6.19 4.78
CA SER A 112 -23.05 -6.66 4.57
C SER A 112 -23.94 -6.53 5.83
N GLY A 113 -23.45 -5.86 6.89
CA GLY A 113 -24.14 -5.83 8.18
C GLY A 113 -24.23 -7.21 8.84
N PHE A 114 -23.24 -8.09 8.61
CA PHE A 114 -23.20 -9.48 9.08
C PHE A 114 -24.33 -10.38 8.55
N THR A 115 -25.02 -9.97 7.48
CA THR A 115 -26.12 -10.75 6.89
C THR A 115 -25.61 -11.85 5.95
N ARG A 116 -24.43 -11.67 5.32
CA ARG A 116 -23.80 -12.67 4.45
C ARG A 116 -22.28 -12.70 4.61
N LEU A 117 -21.70 -13.88 4.57
CA LEU A 117 -20.24 -14.05 4.50
C LEU A 117 -19.79 -13.98 3.04
N ARG A 118 -19.18 -12.86 2.67
CA ARG A 118 -18.57 -12.63 1.36
C ARG A 118 -17.09 -13.03 1.39
N LEU A 119 -16.78 -14.30 1.10
CA LEU A 119 -15.38 -14.78 1.02
C LEU A 119 -14.70 -14.41 -0.30
N ASP A 120 -15.45 -13.78 -1.21
CA ASP A 120 -15.09 -13.37 -2.55
C ASP A 120 -14.34 -12.03 -2.61
N HIS A 121 -14.08 -11.35 -1.49
CA HIS A 121 -13.39 -10.06 -1.51
C HIS A 121 -12.05 -10.09 -0.79
N PHE A 122 -10.97 -9.91 -1.55
CA PHE A 122 -9.63 -9.73 -1.00
C PHE A 122 -9.38 -8.23 -0.78
N GLY A 123 -9.57 -7.76 0.45
CA GLY A 123 -9.44 -6.33 0.79
C GLY A 123 -8.03 -5.90 1.20
N ILE A 124 -7.86 -4.59 1.44
CA ILE A 124 -6.58 -3.99 1.80
C ILE A 124 -5.93 -4.62 3.05
N ILE A 125 -6.72 -5.06 4.04
CA ILE A 125 -6.19 -5.67 5.27
C ILE A 125 -5.54 -7.03 4.96
N ALA A 126 -6.12 -7.81 4.04
CA ALA A 126 -5.51 -9.05 3.58
C ALA A 126 -4.24 -8.77 2.77
N THR A 127 -4.23 -7.76 1.91
CA THR A 127 -3.03 -7.34 1.16
C THR A 127 -1.90 -6.88 2.08
N ILE A 128 -2.22 -6.17 3.15
CA ILE A 128 -1.26 -5.81 4.21
C ILE A 128 -0.70 -7.07 4.88
N GLY A 129 -1.56 -8.04 5.21
CA GLY A 129 -1.16 -9.33 5.77
C GLY A 129 -0.26 -10.12 4.83
N ALA A 130 -0.63 -10.27 3.56
CA ALA A 130 0.15 -10.95 2.54
C ALA A 130 1.51 -10.25 2.32
N SER A 131 1.53 -8.93 2.29
CA SER A 131 2.77 -8.15 2.17
C SER A 131 3.72 -8.42 3.34
N MET A 132 3.19 -8.57 4.56
CA MET A 132 3.97 -8.91 5.76
C MET A 132 4.58 -10.32 5.66
N LEU A 133 3.83 -11.29 5.12
CA LEU A 133 4.31 -12.66 4.87
C LEU A 133 5.42 -12.69 3.81
N LEU A 134 5.33 -11.88 2.77
CA LEU A 134 6.35 -11.81 1.72
C LEU A 134 7.58 -11.03 2.20
N LEU A 135 7.38 -9.93 2.93
CA LEU A 135 8.46 -9.06 3.38
C LEU A 135 9.39 -9.77 4.36
N ILE A 136 8.85 -10.61 5.26
CA ILE A 136 9.66 -11.31 6.25
C ILE A 136 10.65 -12.31 5.62
N LEU A 137 10.39 -12.79 4.40
CA LEU A 137 11.31 -13.66 3.66
C LEU A 137 12.56 -12.91 3.21
N MET A 138 12.42 -11.64 2.86
CA MET A 138 13.49 -10.78 2.34
C MET A 138 13.97 -9.69 3.32
N VAL A 139 13.49 -9.68 4.57
CA VAL A 139 13.78 -8.62 5.56
C VAL A 139 15.28 -8.45 5.85
N ARG A 140 16.06 -9.53 5.74
CA ARG A 140 17.51 -9.54 5.97
C ARG A 140 18.33 -9.09 4.76
N TRP A 141 17.70 -8.91 3.60
CA TRP A 141 18.41 -8.46 2.42
C TRP A 141 18.94 -7.04 2.64
N ARG A 142 20.12 -6.75 2.06
CA ARG A 142 20.67 -5.39 2.06
C ARG A 142 19.65 -4.44 1.44
N TRP A 143 19.61 -3.20 1.92
CA TRP A 143 18.62 -2.22 1.48
C TRP A 143 18.61 -2.02 -0.05
N GLN A 144 19.77 -2.17 -0.71
CA GLN A 144 19.92 -2.11 -2.17
C GLN A 144 19.09 -3.18 -2.89
N TRP A 145 19.13 -4.42 -2.40
CA TRP A 145 18.36 -5.53 -2.97
C TRP A 145 16.86 -5.37 -2.75
N ARG A 146 16.46 -4.84 -1.58
CA ARG A 146 15.05 -4.53 -1.31
C ARG A 146 14.55 -3.39 -2.20
N LEU A 147 15.36 -2.35 -2.40
CA LEU A 147 15.03 -1.25 -3.31
C LEU A 147 14.93 -1.73 -4.76
N ALA A 148 15.90 -2.54 -5.21
CA ALA A 148 15.88 -3.15 -6.53
C ALA A 148 14.66 -4.05 -6.72
N ALA A 149 14.29 -4.84 -5.70
CA ALA A 149 13.08 -5.66 -5.73
C ALA A 149 11.81 -4.80 -5.83
N ALA A 150 11.70 -3.71 -5.05
CA ALA A 150 10.55 -2.80 -5.15
C ALA A 150 10.44 -2.16 -6.54
N ALA A 151 11.56 -1.68 -7.10
CA ALA A 151 11.60 -1.11 -8.45
C ALA A 151 11.25 -2.16 -9.52
N ALA A 152 11.80 -3.36 -9.40
CA ALA A 152 11.51 -4.48 -10.31
C ALA A 152 10.02 -4.86 -10.24
N LEU A 153 9.43 -4.93 -9.05
CA LEU A 153 8.00 -5.24 -8.89
C LEU A 153 7.11 -4.20 -9.58
N PHE A 154 7.43 -2.90 -9.49
CA PHE A 154 6.70 -1.87 -10.24
C PHE A 154 6.87 -2.00 -11.75
N ALA A 155 8.10 -2.21 -12.23
CA ALA A 155 8.37 -2.37 -13.66
C ALA A 155 7.67 -3.62 -14.23
N VAL A 156 7.76 -4.75 -13.51
CA VAL A 156 7.10 -6.00 -13.86
C VAL A 156 5.59 -5.81 -13.85
N HIS A 157 5.02 -5.17 -12.82
CA HIS A 157 3.58 -4.90 -12.76
C HIS A 157 3.07 -4.09 -13.97
N LEU A 158 3.81 -3.07 -14.42
CA LEU A 158 3.48 -2.30 -15.64
C LEU A 158 3.44 -3.18 -16.90
N LEU A 159 4.31 -4.19 -16.98
CA LEU A 159 4.32 -5.14 -18.10
C LEU A 159 3.17 -6.15 -17.96
N LEU A 160 2.90 -6.65 -16.76
CA LEU A 160 1.83 -7.61 -16.50
C LEU A 160 0.45 -7.01 -16.77
N LEU A 161 0.25 -5.72 -16.52
CA LEU A 161 -0.99 -5.01 -16.86
C LEU A 161 -1.32 -5.01 -18.37
N ARG A 162 -0.33 -5.25 -19.25
CA ARG A 162 -0.56 -5.32 -20.70
C ARG A 162 -1.07 -6.68 -21.17
N ILE A 163 -1.09 -7.69 -20.30
CA ILE A 163 -1.53 -9.03 -20.65
C ILE A 163 -3.07 -9.05 -20.62
N PRO A 164 -3.73 -9.22 -21.78
CA PRO A 164 -5.18 -9.34 -21.80
C PRO A 164 -5.57 -10.65 -21.12
N TYR A 165 -6.65 -10.61 -20.33
CA TYR A 165 -7.21 -11.80 -19.70
C TYR A 165 -8.72 -11.73 -19.80
N ASP A 166 -9.35 -12.90 -19.82
CA ASP A 166 -10.80 -12.99 -19.81
C ASP A 166 -11.31 -12.84 -18.36
N HIS A 167 -12.24 -11.90 -18.17
CA HIS A 167 -12.89 -11.62 -16.90
C HIS A 167 -13.92 -12.71 -16.52
N ALA A 168 -14.43 -13.48 -17.48
CA ALA A 168 -15.39 -14.55 -17.24
C ALA A 168 -14.73 -15.90 -16.90
N SER A 169 -13.49 -16.12 -17.34
CA SER A 169 -12.72 -17.33 -17.06
C SER A 169 -12.07 -17.31 -15.67
N TRP A 170 -11.67 -18.46 -15.12
CA TRP A 170 -10.94 -18.59 -13.85
C TRP A 170 -9.73 -17.64 -13.77
N THR A 171 -9.12 -17.31 -14.92
CA THR A 171 -7.96 -16.40 -15.04
C THR A 171 -8.12 -15.06 -14.32
N HIS A 172 -9.35 -14.56 -14.12
CA HIS A 172 -9.58 -13.34 -13.36
C HIS A 172 -9.13 -13.43 -11.89
N ILE A 173 -9.18 -14.60 -11.25
CA ILE A 173 -8.82 -14.76 -9.83
C ILE A 173 -7.33 -14.48 -9.60
N PRO A 174 -6.37 -15.20 -10.23
CA PRO A 174 -4.96 -14.91 -10.03
C PRO A 174 -4.57 -13.53 -10.57
N MET A 175 -5.21 -13.09 -11.66
CA MET A 175 -4.93 -11.78 -12.22
C MET A 175 -5.34 -10.65 -11.27
N GLN A 176 -6.55 -10.68 -10.70
CA GLN A 176 -7.00 -9.65 -9.75
C GLN A 176 -6.31 -9.80 -8.38
N LEU A 177 -5.92 -11.01 -7.99
CA LEU A 177 -5.20 -11.21 -6.74
C LEU A 177 -3.80 -10.56 -6.78
N PHE A 178 -3.07 -10.71 -7.88
CA PHE A 178 -1.66 -10.30 -7.96
C PHE A 178 -1.42 -9.04 -8.78
N VAL A 179 -2.15 -8.82 -9.86
CA VAL A 179 -1.81 -7.86 -10.90
C VAL A 179 -2.84 -6.75 -11.00
N ASP A 180 -4.07 -7.05 -11.37
CA ASP A 180 -5.08 -6.06 -11.75
C ASP A 180 -6.04 -5.75 -10.59
N ALA A 181 -6.68 -4.58 -10.64
CA ALA A 181 -7.75 -4.24 -9.72
C ALA A 181 -9.10 -4.62 -10.34
N GLY A 182 -9.94 -5.32 -9.58
CA GLY A 182 -11.29 -5.68 -10.04
C GLY A 182 -12.25 -5.92 -8.88
N ASP A 183 -13.38 -6.56 -9.18
CA ASP A 183 -14.45 -6.81 -8.21
C ASP A 183 -14.00 -7.70 -7.05
N TYR A 184 -13.17 -8.71 -7.34
CA TYR A 184 -12.63 -9.63 -6.34
C TYR A 184 -11.60 -8.95 -5.45
N ASN A 185 -10.68 -8.17 -6.02
CA ASN A 185 -9.61 -7.51 -5.30
C ASN A 185 -9.30 -6.15 -5.88
N LYS A 186 -9.45 -5.10 -5.07
CA LYS A 186 -9.06 -3.73 -5.44
C LYS A 186 -7.59 -3.42 -5.15
N TYR A 187 -6.91 -4.32 -4.45
CA TYR A 187 -5.57 -4.15 -3.90
C TYR A 187 -4.64 -5.31 -4.31
N PRO A 188 -4.24 -5.40 -5.59
CA PRO A 188 -3.39 -6.48 -6.12
C PRO A 188 -2.04 -6.63 -5.40
N ILE A 189 -1.66 -7.83 -4.99
CA ILE A 189 -0.53 -8.02 -4.07
C ILE A 189 0.79 -7.45 -4.62
N ILE A 190 1.08 -7.52 -5.92
CA ILE A 190 2.39 -7.09 -6.48
C ILE A 190 2.69 -5.60 -6.26
N PRO A 191 1.90 -4.64 -6.79
CA PRO A 191 2.20 -3.21 -6.62
C PRO A 191 2.14 -2.77 -5.16
N TRP A 192 1.19 -3.34 -4.41
CA TRP A 192 1.00 -3.03 -3.01
C TRP A 192 2.15 -3.58 -2.15
N PHE A 193 2.65 -4.78 -2.45
CA PHE A 193 3.85 -5.33 -1.83
C PHE A 193 5.09 -4.48 -2.13
N ALA A 194 5.24 -3.95 -3.35
CA ALA A 194 6.34 -3.06 -3.69
C ALA A 194 6.38 -1.80 -2.78
N LEU A 195 5.22 -1.23 -2.45
CA LEU A 195 5.12 -0.13 -1.47
C LEU A 195 5.55 -0.56 -0.06
N ALA A 196 5.16 -1.75 0.39
CA ALA A 196 5.61 -2.29 1.68
C ALA A 196 7.13 -2.50 1.71
N VAL A 197 7.72 -3.02 0.64
CA VAL A 197 9.18 -3.16 0.50
C VAL A 197 9.84 -1.78 0.53
N GLY A 198 9.30 -0.79 -0.19
CA GLY A 198 9.76 0.60 -0.15
C GLY A 198 9.73 1.20 1.26
N GLY A 199 8.65 0.96 2.01
CA GLY A 199 8.54 1.32 3.43
C GLY A 199 9.64 0.69 4.29
N SER A 200 10.00 -0.57 4.03
CA SER A 200 11.09 -1.26 4.73
C SER A 200 12.47 -0.64 4.44
N VAL A 201 12.68 -0.13 3.23
CA VAL A 201 13.92 0.57 2.83
C VAL A 201 13.97 1.93 3.52
N MET A 202 12.85 2.68 3.53
CA MET A 202 12.76 3.96 4.22
C MET A 202 13.04 3.81 5.72
N ALA A 203 12.56 2.73 6.35
CA ALA A 203 12.85 2.43 7.75
C ALA A 203 14.33 2.20 8.03
N HIS A 204 15.08 1.55 7.12
CA HIS A 204 16.52 1.40 7.27
C HIS A 204 17.21 2.78 7.36
N PHE A 205 16.84 3.72 6.49
CA PHE A 205 17.41 5.08 6.55
C PHE A 205 16.96 5.86 7.79
N TRP A 206 15.69 5.78 8.16
CA TRP A 206 15.18 6.48 9.35
C TRP A 206 15.79 5.98 10.66
N PHE A 207 16.01 4.67 10.81
CA PHE A 207 16.45 4.09 12.08
C PHE A 207 17.96 3.82 12.17
N GLU A 208 18.65 3.64 11.05
CA GLU A 208 20.10 3.31 11.06
C GLU A 208 20.96 4.43 10.49
N ALA A 209 20.55 5.07 9.38
CA ALA A 209 21.38 6.05 8.67
C ALA A 209 21.21 7.48 9.19
N TRP A 210 19.98 7.92 9.47
CA TRP A 210 19.66 9.30 9.84
C TRP A 210 19.42 9.37 11.36
N ARG A 211 20.34 10.03 12.07
CA ARG A 211 20.26 10.18 13.53
C ARG A 211 19.47 11.42 13.96
N ASP A 212 19.55 12.50 13.19
CA ASP A 212 18.91 13.78 13.52
C ASP A 212 17.50 13.92 12.95
N ASN A 213 16.58 14.48 13.75
CA ASN A 213 15.18 14.69 13.36
C ASN A 213 15.05 15.64 12.16
N ALA A 214 15.85 16.72 12.12
CA ALA A 214 15.86 17.67 11.01
C ALA A 214 16.31 16.99 9.70
N THR A 215 17.32 16.12 9.76
CA THR A 215 17.79 15.36 8.60
C THR A 215 16.75 14.36 8.11
N ARG A 216 16.06 13.65 9.03
CA ARG A 216 14.96 12.74 8.69
C ARG A 216 13.84 13.47 7.97
N ALA A 217 13.40 14.61 8.50
CA ALA A 217 12.34 15.42 7.90
C ALA A 217 12.76 15.96 6.53
N ASN A 218 13.89 16.65 6.44
CA ASN A 218 14.34 17.29 5.21
C ASN A 218 14.61 16.28 4.09
N ARG A 219 15.28 15.16 4.38
CA ARG A 219 15.56 14.14 3.37
C ARG A 219 14.30 13.41 2.93
N SER A 220 13.37 13.13 3.84
CA SER A 220 12.08 12.50 3.47
C SER A 220 11.22 13.43 2.64
N MET A 221 11.16 14.72 3.02
CA MET A 221 10.46 15.75 2.23
C MET A 221 11.08 15.92 0.86
N LEU A 222 12.42 15.94 0.76
CA LEU A 222 13.13 16.03 -0.52
C LEU A 222 12.83 14.82 -1.40
N ILE A 223 12.89 13.59 -0.87
CA ILE A 223 12.55 12.38 -1.62
C ILE A 223 11.08 12.44 -2.08
N GLY A 224 10.16 12.83 -1.20
CA GLY A 224 8.75 13.01 -1.55
C GLY A 224 8.55 14.03 -2.66
N ALA A 225 9.20 15.19 -2.56
CA ALA A 225 9.13 16.25 -3.57
C ALA A 225 9.70 15.78 -4.92
N VAL A 226 10.84 15.10 -4.92
CA VAL A 226 11.45 14.54 -6.13
C VAL A 226 10.54 13.50 -6.78
N LEU A 227 9.91 12.61 -5.99
CA LEU A 227 8.99 11.61 -6.52
C LEU A 227 7.72 12.25 -7.10
N VAL A 228 7.19 13.30 -6.47
CA VAL A 228 6.04 14.06 -6.99
C VAL A 228 6.40 14.77 -8.29
N LEU A 229 7.56 15.44 -8.35
CA LEU A 229 8.05 16.09 -9.56
C LEU A 229 8.31 15.09 -10.69
N ALA A 230 8.89 13.93 -10.37
CA ALA A 230 9.10 12.85 -11.33
C ALA A 230 7.76 12.31 -11.86
N ALA A 231 6.79 12.06 -10.99
CA ALA A 231 5.46 11.62 -11.40
C ALA A 231 4.74 12.66 -12.28
N TRP A 232 4.88 13.95 -11.92
CA TRP A 232 4.35 15.04 -12.73
C TRP A 232 5.02 15.12 -14.11
N GLY A 233 6.34 14.98 -14.16
CA GLY A 233 7.11 14.93 -15.41
C GLY A 233 6.73 13.73 -16.29
N VAL A 234 6.58 12.53 -15.71
CA VAL A 234 6.12 11.34 -16.43
C VAL A 234 4.71 11.54 -16.98
N ARG A 235 3.79 12.09 -16.19
CA ARG A 235 2.44 12.42 -16.65
C ARG A 235 2.46 13.41 -17.82
N TRP A 236 3.28 14.45 -17.73
CA TRP A 236 3.38 15.47 -18.77
C TRP A 236 3.99 14.90 -20.06
N TRP A 237 5.03 14.08 -19.95
CA TRP A 237 5.61 13.35 -21.07
C TRP A 237 4.62 12.37 -21.73
N ALA A 238 3.85 11.63 -20.93
CA ALA A 238 2.80 10.74 -21.43
C ALA A 238 1.69 11.54 -22.16
N ALA A 239 1.29 12.70 -21.65
CA ALA A 239 0.33 13.56 -22.31
C ALA A 239 0.86 14.10 -23.65
N ALA A 240 2.12 14.54 -23.70
CA ALA A 240 2.76 15.04 -24.91
C ALA A 240 2.88 13.96 -26.01
N THR A 241 3.20 12.73 -25.63
CA THR A 241 3.31 11.58 -26.57
C THR A 241 1.95 11.06 -27.04
N ALA A 242 0.91 11.16 -26.21
CA ALA A 242 -0.46 10.87 -26.62
C ALA A 242 -0.96 11.85 -27.70
N THR A 243 -0.61 13.14 -27.59
CA THR A 243 -0.97 14.16 -28.60
C THR A 243 -0.17 14.07 -29.91
N SER A 244 0.97 13.37 -29.93
CA SER A 244 1.80 13.20 -31.14
C SER A 244 1.51 11.89 -31.90
N SER A 245 0.56 11.07 -31.43
CA SER A 245 0.08 9.90 -32.15
C SER A 245 -0.96 10.38 -33.17
N PRO A 246 -0.68 10.39 -34.48
CA PRO A 246 -1.71 10.68 -35.46
C PRO A 246 -2.76 9.58 -35.32
N THR A 247 -4.02 9.98 -35.25
CA THR A 247 -5.15 9.11 -35.48
C THR A 247 -4.85 8.22 -36.69
N ALA A 248 -4.65 6.93 -36.46
CA ALA A 248 -4.88 5.93 -37.49
C ALA A 248 -6.39 5.99 -37.79
N ASN A 249 -6.74 6.84 -38.76
CA ASN A 249 -8.04 6.88 -39.38
C ASN A 249 -8.28 5.53 -40.08
N SER A 250 -9.24 4.74 -39.58
CA SER A 250 -10.23 3.99 -40.36
C SER A 250 -11.16 3.23 -39.42
#